data_AF-F9XS84-F1
#
_entry.id   AF-F9XS84-F1
#
_cell.length_a   1.000
_cell.length_b   1.000
_cell.length_c   1.000
_cell.angle_alpha   90.00
_cell.angle_beta   90.00
_cell.angle_gamma   90.00
#
_symmetry.space_group_name_H-M   'P 1'
#
loop_
_entity.id
_entity.type
_entity.pdbx_description
1 polymer ?
#
loop_
_entity_poly.entity_id
_entity_poly.type
_entity_poly.pdbx_seq_one_letter_code
_entity_poly.pdbx_strand_id
1 'polypeptide(L)'
;MSGMLASIERTLSALQGGGTIYGGDVFAVLRQSLYAVRAAQFGLVDGALDCSYACDPRMTFTDRLLRLTQRQHLEPCCVLPFDMKSSTDGQAGLQAYTTTQKQRNRAAFFVGICASDPTFIELYPNYCQDSAVLQRDAASTPDAKIKTVVNTTRTCRLPPSTYGWLDPCASPYRMLIYMLPRAVEAIIACVNSSSTALEGRRTLD
;
A
#
# COMPACT_ATOMS: atom_id res chain seq x y z
N MET A 1 -7.72 -40.36 -13.10
CA MET A 1 -6.73 -39.39 -12.57
C MET A 1 -6.83 -37.98 -13.17
N SER A 2 -7.36 -37.79 -14.39
CA SER A 2 -7.48 -36.46 -15.04
C SER A 2 -8.48 -35.48 -14.40
N GLY A 3 -9.51 -35.96 -13.69
CA GLY A 3 -10.55 -35.09 -13.11
C GLY A 3 -10.15 -34.38 -11.82
N MET A 4 -9.18 -34.91 -11.08
CA MET A 4 -8.74 -34.34 -9.79
C MET A 4 -7.82 -33.14 -10.00
N LEU A 5 -6.91 -33.21 -10.98
CA LEU A 5 -6.05 -32.08 -11.38
C LEU A 5 -6.88 -30.92 -11.94
N ALA A 6 -7.85 -31.19 -12.81
CA ALA A 6 -8.77 -30.17 -13.33
C ALA A 6 -9.73 -29.59 -12.26
N SER A 7 -9.91 -30.29 -11.14
CA SER A 7 -10.65 -29.77 -9.97
C SER A 7 -9.74 -28.90 -9.11
N ILE A 8 -8.48 -29.31 -8.88
CA ILE A 8 -7.48 -28.51 -8.15
C ILE A 8 -7.18 -27.21 -8.89
N GLU A 9 -7.01 -27.25 -10.22
CA GLU A 9 -6.83 -26.05 -11.05
C GLU A 9 -8.05 -25.13 -10.97
N ARG A 10 -9.28 -25.66 -11.02
CA ARG A 10 -10.49 -24.85 -10.82
C ARG A 10 -10.62 -24.29 -9.41
N THR A 11 -10.20 -25.03 -8.38
CA THR A 11 -10.19 -24.52 -7.00
C THR A 11 -9.11 -23.45 -6.82
N LEU A 12 -7.93 -23.61 -7.45
CA LEU A 12 -6.87 -22.59 -7.48
C LEU A 12 -7.32 -21.35 -8.25
N SER A 13 -8.00 -21.51 -9.39
CA SER A 13 -8.60 -20.41 -10.15
C SER A 13 -9.81 -19.77 -9.46
N ALA A 14 -10.55 -20.50 -8.63
CA ALA A 14 -11.60 -19.94 -7.77
C ALA A 14 -11.02 -19.23 -6.53
N LEU A 15 -9.83 -19.65 -6.07
CA LEU A 15 -9.03 -18.98 -5.04
C LEU A 15 -8.28 -17.75 -5.59
N GLN A 16 -8.19 -17.58 -6.92
CA GLN A 16 -7.79 -16.31 -7.57
C GLN A 16 -8.83 -15.18 -7.38
N GLY A 17 -9.67 -15.27 -6.34
CA GLY A 17 -10.18 -14.11 -5.62
C GLY A 17 -9.09 -13.30 -4.87
N GLY A 18 -7.83 -13.36 -5.31
CA GLY A 18 -7.09 -12.25 -5.90
C GLY A 18 -6.80 -11.00 -5.04
N GLY A 19 -7.23 -10.92 -3.79
CA GLY A 19 -6.91 -9.81 -2.89
C GLY A 19 -6.29 -10.29 -1.58
N THR A 20 -6.87 -11.33 -0.98
CA THR A 20 -6.45 -11.87 0.31
C THR A 20 -5.15 -12.66 0.24
N ILE A 21 -4.90 -13.39 -0.86
CA ILE A 21 -3.66 -14.14 -1.08
C ILE A 21 -2.48 -13.17 -1.19
N TYR A 22 -2.59 -12.15 -2.04
CA TYR A 22 -1.50 -11.21 -2.26
C TYR A 22 -1.22 -10.30 -1.04
N GLY A 23 -2.25 -9.95 -0.26
CA GLY A 23 -2.04 -9.23 1.00
C GLY A 23 -1.28 -10.07 2.04
N GLY A 24 -1.44 -11.39 2.02
CA GLY A 24 -0.67 -12.33 2.82
C GLY A 24 0.82 -12.28 2.49
N ASP A 25 1.16 -12.30 1.21
CA ASP A 25 2.55 -12.26 0.72
C ASP A 25 3.26 -10.96 1.09
N VAL A 26 2.56 -9.83 0.95
CA VAL A 26 3.09 -8.52 1.37
C VAL A 26 3.39 -8.50 2.86
N PHE A 27 2.48 -8.99 3.72
CA PHE A 27 2.73 -9.01 5.16
C PHE A 27 3.77 -10.06 5.59
N ALA A 28 3.92 -11.15 4.84
CA ALA A 28 4.99 -12.11 5.06
C ALA A 28 6.36 -11.46 4.85
N VAL A 29 6.51 -10.66 3.80
CA VAL A 29 7.73 -9.89 3.53
C VAL A 29 7.90 -8.76 4.57
N LEU A 30 6.84 -8.00 4.85
CA LEU A 30 6.88 -6.91 5.84
C LEU A 30 7.13 -7.38 7.27
N ARG A 31 7.03 -8.68 7.58
CA ARG A 31 7.45 -9.21 8.88
C ARG A 31 8.92 -8.89 9.18
N GLN A 32 9.76 -8.80 8.15
CA GLN A 32 11.16 -8.42 8.26
C GLN A 32 11.37 -6.92 8.49
N SER A 33 10.36 -6.09 8.19
CA SER A 33 10.42 -4.64 8.47
C SER A 33 10.36 -4.39 9.98
N LEU A 34 11.15 -3.44 10.45
CA LEU A 34 11.14 -2.97 11.84
C LEU A 34 9.93 -2.09 12.15
N TYR A 35 9.28 -1.52 11.13
CA TYR A 35 8.31 -0.43 11.30
C TYR A 35 6.87 -0.87 10.99
N ALA A 36 6.69 -1.96 10.25
CA ALA A 36 5.38 -2.40 9.84
C ALA A 36 4.55 -2.95 11.01
N VAL A 37 3.31 -2.48 11.11
CA VAL A 37 2.27 -2.91 12.05
C VAL A 37 1.04 -3.32 11.25
N ARG A 38 0.36 -4.37 11.72
CA ARG A 38 -0.89 -4.87 11.13
C ARG A 38 -1.95 -5.00 12.22
N ALA A 39 -3.15 -4.49 11.96
CA ALA A 39 -4.28 -4.64 12.86
C ALA A 39 -5.58 -4.82 12.07
N ALA A 40 -6.44 -5.75 12.50
CA ALA A 40 -7.80 -5.83 11.99
C ALA A 40 -8.61 -4.55 12.29
N GLN A 41 -8.24 -3.84 13.37
CA GLN A 41 -8.86 -2.58 13.80
C GLN A 41 -8.62 -1.41 12.84
N PHE A 42 -7.67 -1.53 11.91
CA PHE A 42 -7.44 -0.46 10.94
C PHE A 42 -8.62 -0.28 9.98
N GLY A 43 -9.44 -1.32 9.76
CA GLY A 43 -10.81 -1.31 9.21
C GLY A 43 -11.01 -0.76 7.79
N LEU A 44 -10.24 0.25 7.40
CA LEU A 44 -10.25 0.98 6.15
C LEU A 44 -8.88 0.95 5.45
N VAL A 45 -7.83 0.49 6.13
CA VAL A 45 -6.49 0.30 5.57
C VAL A 45 -5.93 -1.04 6.03
N ASP A 46 -5.10 -1.66 5.20
CA ASP A 46 -4.55 -2.99 5.49
C ASP A 46 -3.46 -2.98 6.58
N GLY A 47 -2.67 -1.90 6.68
CA GLY A 47 -1.54 -1.80 7.60
C GLY A 47 -1.12 -0.38 7.90
N ALA A 48 -0.08 -0.25 8.73
CA ALA A 48 0.55 1.02 9.02
C ALA A 48 2.04 0.88 9.34
N LEU A 49 2.77 1.99 9.28
CA LEU A 49 4.16 2.10 9.72
C LEU A 49 4.24 2.93 11.01
N ASP A 50 4.88 2.40 12.06
CA ASP A 50 5.27 3.18 13.24
C ASP A 50 6.56 3.94 12.90
N CYS A 51 6.46 5.26 12.68
CA CYS A 51 7.61 6.08 12.33
C CYS A 51 8.44 6.49 13.55
N SER A 52 7.87 6.32 14.73
CA SER A 52 8.47 6.76 16.00
C SER A 52 9.36 5.68 16.62
N TYR A 53 9.25 4.41 16.21
CA TYR A 53 10.01 3.32 16.84
C TYR A 53 10.26 2.12 15.94
N ALA A 54 11.49 1.60 16.00
CA ALA A 54 11.88 0.36 15.33
C ALA A 54 11.64 -0.86 16.25
N CYS A 55 10.80 -1.80 15.81
CA CYS A 55 10.50 -3.04 16.52
C CYS A 55 11.50 -4.16 16.18
N ASP A 56 11.63 -5.16 17.06
CA ASP A 56 12.39 -6.38 16.74
C ASP A 56 11.67 -7.18 15.62
N PRO A 57 12.38 -7.61 14.55
CA PRO A 57 11.81 -8.44 13.49
C PRO A 57 11.10 -9.70 13.99
N ARG A 58 11.53 -10.25 15.12
CA ARG A 58 10.98 -11.47 15.73
C ARG A 58 9.61 -11.24 16.37
N MET A 59 9.28 -10.00 16.77
CA MET A 59 7.98 -9.68 17.35
C MET A 59 6.84 -10.00 16.38
N THR A 60 5.71 -10.46 16.92
CA THR A 60 4.50 -10.63 16.11
C THR A 60 3.88 -9.28 15.79
N PHE A 61 3.07 -9.18 14.73
CA PHE A 61 2.35 -7.93 14.44
C PHE A 61 1.40 -7.54 15.59
N THR A 62 0.85 -8.53 16.31
CA THR A 62 0.03 -8.32 17.50
C THR A 62 0.81 -7.63 18.61
N ASP A 63 2.03 -8.08 18.90
CA ASP A 63 2.89 -7.47 19.93
C ASP A 63 3.26 -6.04 19.56
N ARG A 64 3.57 -5.81 18.27
CA ARG A 64 3.86 -4.47 17.75
C ARG A 64 2.66 -3.53 17.89
N LEU A 65 1.45 -4.02 17.58
CA LEU A 65 0.22 -3.25 17.75
C LEU A 65 -0.05 -2.91 19.22
N LEU A 66 0.04 -3.90 20.11
CA LEU A 66 -0.19 -3.69 21.54
C LEU A 66 0.77 -2.61 22.09
N ARG A 67 2.03 -2.69 21.70
CA ARG A 67 3.05 -1.71 22.08
C ARG A 67 2.73 -0.31 21.53
N LEU A 68 2.33 -0.21 20.27
CA LEU A 68 1.91 1.05 19.66
C LEU A 68 0.73 1.66 20.43
N THR A 69 -0.30 0.88 20.74
CA THR A 69 -1.47 1.34 21.50
C THR A 69 -1.09 1.79 22.91
N GLN A 70 -0.24 1.05 23.62
CA GLN A 70 0.25 1.45 24.94
C GLN A 70 1.03 2.77 24.90
N ARG A 71 1.88 2.95 23.88
CA ARG A 71 2.69 4.16 23.72
C ARG A 71 1.89 5.39 23.30
N GLN A 72 0.85 5.22 22.49
CA GLN A 72 0.00 6.32 22.05
C GLN A 72 -0.63 7.10 23.23
N HIS A 73 -0.79 6.46 24.38
CA HIS A 73 -1.31 7.09 25.59
C HIS A 73 -0.25 7.88 26.37
N LEU A 74 1.03 7.65 26.09
CA LEU A 74 2.17 8.23 26.80
C LEU A 74 2.85 9.33 25.98
N GLU A 75 2.96 9.15 24.66
CA GLU A 75 3.71 10.04 23.76
C GLU A 75 3.02 10.17 22.39
N PRO A 76 3.17 11.32 21.70
CA PRO A 76 2.68 11.47 20.34
C PRO A 76 3.37 10.47 19.40
N CYS A 77 2.58 9.55 18.85
CA CYS A 77 3.05 8.55 17.89
C CYS A 77 2.78 9.01 16.46
N CYS A 78 3.78 8.94 15.59
CA CYS A 78 3.62 9.20 14.16
C CYS A 78 3.40 7.87 13.43
N VAL A 79 2.19 7.68 12.91
CA VAL A 79 1.78 6.46 12.22
C VAL A 79 1.43 6.77 10.78
N LEU A 80 2.01 6.03 9.84
CA LEU A 80 1.70 6.14 8.41
C LEU A 80 0.86 4.95 7.94
N PRO A 81 -0.47 5.09 7.87
CA PRO A 81 -1.35 4.06 7.35
C PRO A 81 -1.10 3.80 5.86
N PHE A 82 -1.24 2.56 5.42
CA PHE A 82 -1.17 2.20 4.00
C PHE A 82 -2.17 1.10 3.66
N ASP A 83 -2.56 1.08 2.40
CA ASP A 83 -3.59 0.17 1.90
C ASP A 83 -3.09 -0.58 0.65
N MET A 84 -3.44 -1.85 0.51
CA MET A 84 -2.98 -2.68 -0.60
C MET A 84 -4.06 -2.80 -1.67
N LYS A 85 -3.63 -2.81 -2.93
CA LYS A 85 -4.53 -2.88 -4.08
C LYS A 85 -4.05 -3.94 -5.06
N SER A 86 -4.99 -4.74 -5.57
CA SER A 86 -4.69 -5.87 -6.45
C SER A 86 -5.62 -5.97 -7.67
N SER A 87 -6.39 -4.93 -8.03
CA SER A 87 -7.45 -5.08 -9.04
C SER A 87 -6.89 -5.36 -10.44
N THR A 88 -7.36 -6.48 -10.97
CA THR A 88 -6.91 -7.16 -12.19
C THR A 88 -7.66 -6.63 -13.42
N ASP A 89 -7.05 -5.71 -14.16
CA ASP A 89 -7.26 -5.64 -15.60
C ASP A 89 -6.06 -6.32 -16.27
N GLY A 90 -6.30 -7.40 -17.01
CA GLY A 90 -5.27 -8.30 -17.53
C GLY A 90 -4.40 -7.73 -18.65
N GLN A 91 -4.44 -6.42 -18.88
CA GLN A 91 -3.73 -5.73 -19.96
C GLN A 91 -2.71 -4.73 -19.40
N ALA A 92 -1.46 -4.85 -19.87
CA ALA A 92 -0.39 -3.90 -19.56
C ALA A 92 -0.78 -2.47 -19.93
N GLY A 93 -0.49 -1.49 -19.06
CA GLY A 93 -0.87 -0.09 -19.23
C GLY A 93 -2.33 0.24 -18.86
N LEU A 94 -3.15 -0.76 -18.54
CA LEU A 94 -4.53 -0.61 -18.07
C LEU A 94 -4.73 -1.06 -16.62
N GLN A 95 -3.66 -1.42 -15.90
CA GLN A 95 -3.71 -1.78 -14.48
C GLN A 95 -4.05 -0.55 -13.63
N ALA A 96 -5.34 -0.21 -13.55
CA ALA A 96 -5.84 0.86 -12.69
C ALA A 96 -6.15 0.30 -11.29
N TYR A 97 -5.39 0.74 -10.29
CA TYR A 97 -5.70 0.42 -8.90
C TYR A 97 -6.82 1.35 -8.44
N THR A 98 -7.93 0.78 -7.99
CA THR A 98 -9.08 1.57 -7.51
C THR A 98 -9.23 1.51 -6.00
N THR A 99 -9.65 2.61 -5.41
CA THR A 99 -9.93 2.72 -3.97
C THR A 99 -11.23 3.47 -3.73
N THR A 100 -11.84 3.30 -2.56
CA THR A 100 -12.97 4.16 -2.15
C THR A 100 -12.45 5.46 -1.53
N GLN A 101 -13.22 6.54 -1.58
CA GLN A 101 -12.83 7.81 -0.94
C GLN A 101 -12.54 7.63 0.57
N LYS A 102 -13.27 6.74 1.26
CA LYS A 102 -13.04 6.44 2.68
C LYS A 102 -11.65 5.85 2.94
N GLN A 103 -11.22 4.91 2.12
CA GLN A 103 -9.88 4.32 2.22
C GLN A 103 -8.81 5.33 1.79
N ARG A 104 -9.07 6.11 0.73
CA ARG A 104 -8.18 7.18 0.29
C ARG A 104 -7.93 8.24 1.35
N ASN A 105 -8.96 8.65 2.09
CA ASN A 105 -8.80 9.64 3.17
C ASN A 105 -8.02 9.08 4.37
N ARG A 106 -7.77 7.78 4.44
CA ARG A 106 -7.13 7.11 5.58
C ARG A 106 -5.76 6.55 5.27
N ALA A 107 -5.43 6.24 4.02
CA ALA A 107 -4.10 5.77 3.63
C ALA A 107 -3.15 6.94 3.32
N ALA A 108 -1.92 6.89 3.79
CA ALA A 108 -0.85 7.82 3.42
C ALA A 108 -0.19 7.42 2.08
N PHE A 109 -0.17 6.13 1.76
CA PHE A 109 0.27 5.60 0.49
C PHE A 109 -0.43 4.25 0.19
N PHE A 110 -0.32 3.79 -1.05
CA PHE A 110 -0.85 2.52 -1.50
C PHE A 110 0.27 1.58 -1.96
N VAL A 111 0.07 0.29 -1.72
CA VAL A 111 0.90 -0.79 -2.28
C VAL A 111 0.08 -1.50 -3.36
N GLY A 112 0.38 -1.21 -4.62
CA GLY A 112 -0.20 -1.91 -5.77
C GLY A 112 0.55 -3.21 -6.02
N ILE A 113 -0.18 -4.32 -6.10
CA ILE A 113 0.38 -5.63 -6.43
C ILE A 113 0.13 -5.87 -7.91
N CYS A 114 1.21 -6.08 -8.67
CA CYS A 114 1.11 -6.18 -10.11
C CYS A 114 0.37 -7.47 -10.50
N ALA A 115 -0.76 -7.33 -11.17
CA ALA A 115 -1.61 -8.46 -11.52
C ALA A 115 -0.96 -9.41 -12.53
N SER A 116 -0.11 -8.89 -13.41
CA SER A 116 0.62 -9.67 -14.41
C SER A 116 1.84 -10.40 -13.86
N ASP A 117 2.42 -9.91 -12.75
CA ASP A 117 3.54 -10.53 -12.07
C ASP A 117 3.54 -10.17 -10.57
N PRO A 118 3.05 -11.07 -9.69
CA PRO A 118 2.93 -10.80 -8.26
C PRO A 118 4.28 -10.72 -7.54
N THR A 119 5.40 -11.04 -8.21
CA THR A 119 6.73 -10.80 -7.66
C THR A 119 7.08 -9.30 -7.64
N PHE A 120 6.33 -8.48 -8.38
CA PHE A 120 6.46 -7.03 -8.41
C PHE A 120 5.33 -6.32 -7.66
N ILE A 121 5.72 -5.24 -7.00
CA ILE A 121 4.83 -4.29 -6.36
C ILE A 121 5.13 -2.87 -6.83
N GLU A 122 4.19 -1.98 -6.59
CA GLU A 122 4.27 -0.55 -6.92
C GLU A 122 3.85 0.27 -5.72
N LEU A 123 4.66 1.27 -5.36
CA LEU A 123 4.31 2.21 -4.31
C LEU A 123 3.70 3.48 -4.90
N TYR A 124 2.58 3.92 -4.34
CA TYR A 124 1.87 5.13 -4.76
C TYR A 124 1.66 6.05 -3.56
N PRO A 125 2.40 7.17 -3.46
CA PRO A 125 2.12 8.18 -2.44
C PRO A 125 0.71 8.76 -2.63
N ASN A 126 -0.03 8.94 -1.53
CA ASN A 126 -1.36 9.52 -1.58
C ASN A 126 -1.31 11.04 -1.35
N TYR A 127 -1.06 11.80 -2.41
CA TYR A 127 -0.99 13.26 -2.37
C TYR A 127 -2.33 13.95 -2.02
N CYS A 128 -3.44 13.21 -2.06
CA CYS A 128 -4.77 13.75 -1.72
C CYS A 128 -5.00 13.90 -0.21
N GLN A 129 -4.00 13.65 0.63
CA GLN A 129 -4.03 14.09 2.02
C GLN A 129 -3.80 15.61 2.19
N ASP A 130 -3.51 16.33 1.11
CA ASP A 130 -3.47 17.79 1.14
C ASP A 130 -4.87 18.35 1.47
N SER A 131 -4.93 19.22 2.47
CA SER A 131 -6.16 19.77 3.04
C SER A 131 -6.99 20.53 1.98
N ALA A 132 -6.34 21.15 1.00
CA ALA A 132 -6.98 21.85 -0.11
C ALA A 132 -7.65 20.91 -1.14
N VAL A 133 -7.24 19.63 -1.17
CA VAL A 133 -7.84 18.59 -2.03
C VAL A 133 -9.00 17.93 -1.28
N LEU A 134 -8.82 17.63 0.01
CA LEU A 134 -9.88 17.08 0.87
C LEU A 134 -11.10 18.02 0.97
N GLN A 135 -10.89 19.34 1.03
CA GLN A 135 -11.98 20.32 1.06
C GLN A 135 -12.76 20.40 -0.26
N ARG A 136 -12.10 20.18 -1.41
CA ARG A 136 -12.76 20.12 -2.72
C ARG A 136 -13.58 18.84 -2.88
N ASP A 137 -13.05 17.71 -2.42
CA ASP A 137 -13.73 16.41 -2.49
C ASP A 137 -14.88 16.30 -1.48
N ALA A 138 -14.82 16.95 -0.32
CA ALA A 138 -15.91 16.97 0.67
C ALA A 138 -17.17 17.71 0.19
N ALA A 139 -17.03 18.63 -0.77
CA ALA A 139 -18.16 19.32 -1.40
C ALA A 139 -18.87 18.47 -2.46
N SER A 140 -18.27 17.35 -2.88
CA SER A 140 -18.91 16.38 -3.77
C SER A 140 -19.56 15.29 -2.92
N THR A 141 -20.82 14.99 -3.22
CA THR A 141 -21.75 14.06 -2.53
C THR A 141 -21.13 12.95 -1.66
N PRO A 142 -21.69 12.68 -0.46
CA PRO A 142 -21.15 11.74 0.54
C PRO A 142 -21.41 10.27 0.19
N ASP A 143 -21.41 9.92 -1.09
CA ASP A 143 -21.69 8.55 -1.50
C ASP A 143 -20.41 7.72 -1.44
N ALA A 144 -20.31 6.87 -0.41
CA ALA A 144 -19.17 6.02 -0.10
C ALA A 144 -18.79 5.02 -1.21
N LYS A 145 -19.54 5.00 -2.32
CA LYS A 145 -19.39 4.11 -3.46
C LYS A 145 -18.53 4.67 -4.59
N ILE A 146 -18.14 5.95 -4.56
CA ILE A 146 -17.28 6.52 -5.60
C ILE A 146 -15.89 5.86 -5.48
N LYS A 147 -15.55 5.06 -6.49
CA LYS A 147 -14.22 4.49 -6.68
C LYS A 147 -13.35 5.51 -7.42
N THR A 148 -12.15 5.76 -6.91
CA THR A 148 -11.15 6.62 -7.55
C THR A 148 -9.91 5.80 -7.88
N VAL A 149 -9.24 6.16 -8.98
CA VAL A 149 -7.99 5.52 -9.38
C VAL A 149 -6.84 6.13 -8.56
N VAL A 150 -5.97 5.28 -7.99
CA VAL A 150 -4.84 5.71 -7.16
C VAL A 150 -3.53 5.86 -7.94
N ASN A 151 -3.44 5.27 -9.12
CA ASN A 151 -2.30 5.42 -10.01
C ASN A 151 -2.62 6.27 -11.24
N THR A 152 -1.60 6.88 -11.81
CA THR A 152 -1.67 7.49 -13.14
C THR A 152 -1.22 6.44 -14.14
N THR A 153 -2.11 5.94 -14.99
CA THR A 153 -1.72 5.10 -16.13
C THR A 153 -0.88 5.96 -17.06
N ARG A 154 0.42 5.69 -17.15
CA ARG A 154 1.26 6.35 -18.16
C ARG A 154 0.87 5.80 -19.53
N THR A 155 0.73 6.68 -20.51
CA THR A 155 0.43 6.25 -21.88
C THR A 155 1.65 5.55 -22.46
N CYS A 156 1.50 4.30 -22.86
CA CYS A 156 2.55 3.59 -23.57
C CYS A 156 2.64 4.15 -24.99
N ARG A 157 3.86 4.48 -25.43
CA ARG A 157 4.09 5.04 -26.78
C ARG A 157 3.81 4.03 -27.89
N LEU A 158 3.90 2.72 -27.59
CA LEU A 158 3.61 1.64 -28.52
C LEU A 158 2.39 0.84 -28.05
N PRO A 159 1.72 0.08 -28.94
CA PRO A 159 0.61 -0.79 -28.57
C PRO A 159 1.01 -1.81 -27.49
N PRO A 160 0.13 -2.18 -26.55
CA PRO A 160 0.43 -3.14 -25.46
C PRO A 160 1.01 -4.47 -25.93
N SER A 161 0.59 -4.96 -27.10
CA SER A 161 1.11 -6.18 -27.73
C SER A 161 2.63 -6.15 -27.99
N THR A 162 3.22 -4.96 -28.13
CA THR A 162 4.66 -4.77 -28.37
C THR A 162 5.49 -5.12 -27.14
N TYR A 163 4.90 -5.03 -25.95
CA TYR A 163 5.59 -5.24 -24.68
C TYR A 163 5.27 -6.61 -24.06
N GLY A 164 4.36 -7.39 -24.67
CA GLY A 164 3.93 -8.68 -24.15
C GLY A 164 3.33 -8.55 -22.75
N TRP A 165 4.01 -9.15 -21.77
CA TRP A 165 3.62 -9.12 -20.35
C TRP A 165 4.31 -8.01 -19.55
N LEU A 166 5.27 -7.31 -20.16
CA LEU A 166 5.98 -6.21 -19.52
C LEU A 166 5.13 -4.95 -19.61
N ASP A 167 4.88 -4.33 -18.46
CA ASP A 167 4.25 -3.01 -18.40
C ASP A 167 5.34 -1.94 -18.24
N PRO A 168 5.78 -1.27 -19.33
CA PRO A 168 6.78 -0.20 -19.27
C PRO A 168 6.21 1.10 -18.69
N CYS A 169 4.90 1.17 -18.51
CA CYS A 169 4.13 2.34 -18.07
C CYS A 169 3.75 2.26 -16.58
N ALA A 170 4.24 1.22 -15.92
CA ALA A 170 4.28 1.02 -14.49
C ALA A 170 4.65 2.27 -13.68
N SER A 171 4.22 2.27 -12.41
CA SER A 171 4.57 3.30 -11.43
C SER A 171 6.07 3.62 -11.42
N PRO A 172 6.49 4.88 -11.21
CA PRO A 172 7.90 5.23 -11.03
C PRO A 172 8.57 4.48 -9.87
N TYR A 173 7.80 3.88 -8.95
CA TYR A 173 8.30 3.13 -7.79
C TYR A 173 7.94 1.64 -7.85
N ARG A 174 8.01 1.02 -9.04
CA ARG A 174 7.92 -0.43 -9.18
C ARG A 174 9.19 -1.11 -8.65
N MET A 175 9.03 -2.19 -7.91
CA MET A 175 10.14 -2.99 -7.37
C MET A 175 9.73 -4.45 -7.13
N LEU A 176 10.71 -5.32 -6.90
CA LEU A 176 10.44 -6.68 -6.44
C LEU A 176 9.91 -6.64 -5.00
N ILE A 177 8.92 -7.49 -4.69
CA ILE A 177 8.22 -7.49 -3.41
C ILE A 177 9.19 -7.62 -2.22
N TYR A 178 10.26 -8.42 -2.33
CA TYR A 178 11.26 -8.58 -1.27
C TYR A 178 12.03 -7.31 -0.93
N MET A 179 12.02 -6.29 -1.81
CA MET A 179 12.64 -4.99 -1.56
C MET A 179 11.78 -4.07 -0.70
N LEU A 180 10.51 -4.43 -0.48
CA LEU A 180 9.55 -3.62 0.27
C LEU A 180 10.03 -3.22 1.68
N PRO A 181 10.69 -4.08 2.49
CA PRO A 181 11.18 -3.67 3.80
C PRO A 181 12.18 -2.51 3.71
N ARG A 182 13.05 -2.51 2.69
CA ARG A 182 14.01 -1.43 2.45
C ARG A 182 13.33 -0.16 1.93
N ALA A 183 12.32 -0.29 1.08
CA ALA A 183 11.53 0.86 0.64
C ALA A 183 10.80 1.52 1.82
N VAL A 184 10.26 0.72 2.75
CA VAL A 184 9.66 1.21 4.00
C VAL A 184 10.69 1.95 4.86
N GLU A 185 11.90 1.41 5.03
CA GLU A 185 12.97 2.12 5.75
C GLU A 185 13.29 3.49 5.12
N ALA A 186 13.33 3.56 3.79
CA ALA A 186 13.55 4.82 3.07
C ALA A 186 12.39 5.82 3.30
N ILE A 187 11.14 5.36 3.30
CA ILE A 187 9.97 6.21 3.62
C ILE A 187 10.11 6.77 5.04
N ILE A 188 10.45 5.94 6.02
CA ILE A 188 10.65 6.39 7.41
C ILE A 188 11.77 7.42 7.51
N ALA A 189 12.90 7.20 6.82
CA ALA A 189 14.00 8.15 6.80
C ALA A 189 13.56 9.52 6.24
N CYS A 190 12.79 9.53 5.14
CA CYS A 190 12.23 10.76 4.56
C CYS A 190 11.31 11.50 5.55
N VAL A 191 10.45 10.77 6.24
CA VAL A 191 9.50 11.33 7.23
C VAL A 191 10.27 11.96 8.39
N ASN A 192 11.25 11.25 8.94
CA ASN A 192 12.05 11.73 10.06
C ASN A 192 12.91 12.94 9.70
N SER A 193 13.48 12.98 8.48
CA SER A 193 14.23 14.15 7.99
C SER A 193 13.35 15.39 7.81
N SER A 194 12.10 15.20 7.41
CA SER A 194 11.12 16.29 7.24
C SER A 194 10.68 16.87 8.59
N SER A 195 10.52 16.03 9.62
CA SER A 195 10.21 16.46 10.98
C SER A 195 11.31 17.33 11.58
N THR A 196 12.58 16.96 11.40
CA THR A 196 13.72 17.77 11.88
C THR A 196 13.84 19.13 11.18
N ALA A 197 13.47 19.20 9.89
CA ALA A 197 13.48 20.46 9.15
C ALA A 197 12.35 21.42 9.57
N LEU A 198 11.22 20.89 10.04
CA LEU A 198 10.09 21.68 10.55
C LEU A 198 10.33 22.20 11.97
N GLU A 199 11.02 21.45 12.83
CA GLU A 199 11.40 21.90 14.17
C GLU A 199 12.45 23.03 14.12
N GLY A 200 13.43 22.96 13.20
CA GLY A 200 14.42 24.03 13.01
C GLY A 200 13.86 25.34 12.44
N ARG A 201 12.63 25.34 11.91
CA ARG A 201 11.93 26.56 11.47
C ARG A 201 11.09 27.21 12.56
N ARG A 202 10.69 26.47 13.61
CA ARG A 202 9.88 27.01 14.72
C ARG A 202 10.70 27.72 15.80
N THR A 203 12.02 27.61 15.76
CA THR A 203 12.94 28.27 16.71
C THR A 203 13.47 29.61 16.21
N LEU A 204 12.96 30.12 15.08
CA LEU A 204 13.35 31.39 14.47
C LEU A 204 12.22 32.43 14.40
N ASP A 205 11.08 32.17 15.04
CA ASP A 205 10.01 33.15 15.26
C ASP A 205 9.97 33.62 16.73
#